data_AF-A0AAD2DRF5-F1
#
_entry.id   AF-A0AAD2DRF5-F1
#
_cell.length_a   1.000
_cell.length_b   1.000
_cell.length_c   1.000
_cell.angle_alpha   90.00
_cell.angle_beta   90.00
_cell.angle_gamma   90.00
#
_symmetry.space_group_name_H-M   'P 1'
#
loop_
_entity.id
_entity.type
_entity.pdbx_description
1 polymer ?
#
loop_
_entity_poly.entity_id
_entity_poly.type
_entity_poly.pdbx_seq_one_letter_code
_entity_poly.pdbx_strand_id
1 'polypeptide(L)'
;MEDTNSICVVNEYEDLGFMDFRFAAGSVRWSSRSRLMKGKMPDEPCYPKLALHEGQLFSSMNDSISVFGGPDWVLTSRLRNSYGGSICDFSIGGDRLFSLHSEENVFDIWEARPPPIIM
;
A
#
# COMPACT_ATOMS: atom_id res chain seq x y z
N MET A 1 9.41 -10.07 3.16
CA MET A 1 9.89 -9.41 1.92
C MET A 1 11.36 -9.06 2.02
N GLU A 2 11.83 -8.57 3.17
CA GLU A 2 13.27 -8.34 3.43
C GLU A 2 14.13 -9.60 3.29
N ASP A 3 13.60 -10.77 3.67
CA ASP A 3 14.32 -12.06 3.55
C ASP A 3 14.10 -12.81 2.22
N THR A 4 13.28 -12.25 1.34
CA THR A 4 12.96 -12.84 0.04
C THR A 4 13.61 -12.01 -1.05
N ASN A 5 14.38 -12.63 -1.95
CA ASN A 5 15.01 -11.97 -3.12
C ASN A 5 13.96 -11.51 -4.16
N SER A 6 12.94 -10.79 -3.72
CA SER A 6 11.78 -10.38 -4.49
C SER A 6 11.50 -8.90 -4.32
N ILE A 7 11.26 -8.22 -5.44
CA ILE A 7 10.73 -6.85 -5.47
C ILE A 7 9.22 -6.90 -5.68
N CYS A 8 8.51 -6.11 -4.89
CA CYS A 8 7.10 -5.85 -5.08
C CYS A 8 6.97 -4.60 -5.93
N VAL A 9 6.14 -4.69 -6.96
CA VAL A 9 5.79 -3.59 -7.84
C VAL A 9 4.29 -3.40 -7.78
N VAL A 10 3.83 -2.18 -8.01
CA VAL A 10 2.42 -1.84 -8.10
C VAL A 10 2.20 -1.14 -9.43
N ASN A 11 1.10 -1.47 -10.11
CA ASN A 11 0.74 -0.82 -11.37
C ASN A 11 -0.27 0.32 -11.15
N GLU A 12 -0.65 0.98 -12.24
CA GLU A 12 -1.66 2.05 -12.26
C GLU A 12 -3.07 1.60 -11.84
N TYR A 13 -3.31 0.30 -11.67
CA TYR A 13 -4.59 -0.28 -11.25
C TYR A 13 -4.56 -0.80 -9.79
N GLU A 14 -3.55 -0.45 -9.00
CA GLU A 14 -3.28 -1.02 -7.66
C GLU A 14 -2.97 -2.53 -7.65
N ASP A 15 -2.70 -3.16 -8.81
CA ASP A 15 -2.32 -4.56 -8.81
C ASP A 15 -0.89 -4.71 -8.32
N LEU A 16 -0.73 -5.52 -7.27
CA LEU A 16 0.58 -5.91 -6.79
C LEU A 16 1.18 -6.99 -7.69
N GLY A 17 2.44 -6.83 -8.03
CA GLY A 17 3.25 -7.79 -8.73
C GLY A 17 4.51 -8.11 -7.93
N PHE A 18 5.01 -9.33 -8.08
CA PHE A 18 6.26 -9.75 -7.44
C PHE A 18 7.24 -10.25 -8.49
N MET A 19 8.44 -9.69 -8.48
CA MET A 19 9.56 -10.09 -9.31
C MET A 19 10.61 -10.77 -8.43
N ASP A 20 10.85 -12.06 -8.64
CA ASP A 20 11.88 -12.83 -7.91
C ASP A 20 13.12 -13.00 -8.79
N PHE A 21 14.26 -12.48 -8.32
CA PHE A 21 15.51 -12.48 -9.09
C PHE A 21 16.20 -13.84 -9.18
N ARG A 22 15.75 -14.83 -8.39
CA ARG A 22 16.33 -16.19 -8.45
C ARG A 22 15.85 -16.96 -9.68
N PHE A 23 14.74 -16.55 -10.27
CA PHE A 23 14.23 -17.17 -11.49
C PHE A 23 14.71 -16.40 -12.71
N ALA A 24 15.34 -17.09 -13.66
CA ALA A 24 15.99 -16.50 -14.83
C ALA A 24 15.05 -15.72 -15.77
N ALA A 25 13.73 -15.88 -15.61
CA ALA A 25 12.74 -15.05 -16.25
C ALA A 25 12.33 -13.95 -15.26
N GLY A 26 12.91 -12.75 -15.39
CA GLY A 26 12.55 -11.55 -14.63
C GLY A 26 11.14 -11.03 -14.92
N SER A 27 10.16 -11.92 -15.05
CA SER A 27 8.76 -11.58 -15.26
C SER A 27 8.10 -11.27 -13.92
N VAL A 28 7.26 -10.25 -13.93
CA VAL A 28 6.44 -9.89 -12.78
C VAL A 28 5.29 -10.87 -12.69
N ARG A 29 5.17 -11.56 -11.54
CA ARG A 29 3.97 -12.34 -11.21
C ARG A 29 2.94 -11.42 -10.59
N TRP A 30 1.98 -10.98 -11.40
CA TRP A 30 0.86 -10.15 -10.95
C TRP A 30 -0.13 -10.94 -10.09
N SER A 31 -0.48 -10.38 -8.94
CA SER A 31 -1.57 -10.84 -8.10
C SER A 31 -2.89 -10.36 -8.70
N SER A 32 -3.54 -11.21 -9.50
CA SER A 32 -4.85 -10.90 -10.12
C SER A 32 -6.00 -10.80 -9.10
N ARG A 33 -5.70 -10.82 -7.80
CA ARG A 33 -6.67 -10.80 -6.70
C ARG A 33 -7.18 -9.39 -6.39
N SER A 34 -6.49 -8.36 -6.86
CA SER A 34 -6.99 -6.99 -6.91
C SER A 34 -8.11 -6.94 -7.97
N ARG A 35 -9.36 -7.22 -7.57
CA ARG A 35 -10.55 -6.88 -8.38
C ARG A 35 -10.91 -5.40 -8.17
N LEU A 36 -9.90 -4.55 -8.00
CA LEU A 36 -10.12 -3.22 -7.49
C LEU A 36 -10.35 -2.24 -8.63
N MET A 37 -11.63 -1.89 -8.79
CA MET A 37 -12.15 -0.76 -9.55
C MET A 37 -11.67 -0.62 -11.01
N LYS A 38 -12.48 -1.16 -11.94
CA LYS A 38 -12.72 -0.55 -13.26
C LYS A 38 -13.43 0.81 -13.10
N GLY A 39 -12.90 1.69 -12.26
CA GLY A 39 -13.37 3.07 -12.09
C GLY A 39 -12.69 3.96 -13.12
N LYS A 40 -13.23 5.16 -13.33
CA LYS A 40 -12.48 6.19 -14.06
C LYS A 40 -11.21 6.49 -13.26
N MET A 41 -10.06 6.43 -13.92
CA MET A 41 -8.83 6.97 -13.35
C MET A 41 -9.08 8.44 -13.01
N PRO A 42 -8.57 8.94 -11.86
CA PRO A 42 -8.62 10.37 -11.58
C PRO A 42 -7.94 11.14 -12.72
N ASP A 43 -8.42 12.37 -12.99
CA ASP A 43 -7.79 13.26 -13.98
C ASP A 43 -6.37 13.68 -13.56
N GLU A 44 -6.03 13.53 -12.27
CA GLU A 44 -4.73 13.87 -11.71
C GLU A 44 -3.85 12.61 -11.54
N PRO A 45 -2.59 12.61 -12.02
CA PRO A 45 -1.73 11.45 -11.93
C PRO A 45 -1.41 11.10 -10.46
N CYS A 46 -2.05 10.06 -9.95
CA CYS A 46 -1.68 9.45 -8.68
C CYS A 46 -0.56 8.43 -8.91
N TYR A 47 0.62 8.71 -8.39
CA TYR A 47 1.71 7.74 -8.40
C TYR A 47 1.59 6.87 -7.13
N PRO A 48 1.32 5.56 -7.28
CA PRO A 48 1.20 4.70 -6.12
C PRO A 48 2.55 4.63 -5.39
N LYS A 49 2.52 4.74 -4.06
CA LYS A 49 3.69 4.54 -3.21
C LYS A 49 3.58 3.22 -2.47
N LEU A 50 4.70 2.52 -2.35
CA LEU A 50 4.83 1.31 -1.54
C LEU A 50 5.70 1.57 -0.31
N ALA A 51 5.33 0.97 0.81
CA ALA A 51 6.18 0.87 1.99
C ALA A 51 6.04 -0.51 2.62
N LEU A 52 7.14 -1.06 3.13
CA LEU A 52 7.13 -2.28 3.92
C LEU A 52 7.43 -1.91 5.38
N HIS A 53 6.62 -2.40 6.30
CA HIS A 53 6.79 -2.17 7.72
C HIS A 53 6.23 -3.34 8.52
N GLU A 54 7.01 -3.90 9.45
CA GLU A 54 6.60 -5.01 10.33
C GLU A 54 5.95 -6.20 9.58
N GLY A 55 6.51 -6.55 8.41
CA GLY A 55 6.00 -7.65 7.59
C GLY A 55 4.67 -7.37 6.86
N GLN A 56 4.15 -6.14 6.94
CA GLN A 56 3.01 -5.68 6.17
C GLN A 56 3.46 -4.78 5.02
N LEU A 57 2.78 -4.90 3.88
CA LEU A 57 2.98 -4.07 2.70
C LEU A 57 1.86 -3.04 2.62
N PHE A 58 2.22 -1.76 2.52
CA PHE A 58 1.32 -0.63 2.41
C PHE A 58 1.41 -0.06 1.00
N SER A 59 0.27 0.18 0.36
CA SER A 59 0.17 0.78 -0.96
C SER A 59 -0.80 1.95 -0.95
N SER A 60 -0.34 3.16 -1.26
CA SER A 60 -1.23 4.30 -1.47
C SER A 60 -1.74 4.35 -2.90
N MET A 61 -3.00 4.72 -3.06
CA MET A 61 -3.60 5.08 -4.35
C MET A 61 -4.86 5.90 -4.10
N ASN A 62 -5.03 6.97 -4.88
CA ASN A 62 -6.12 7.92 -4.71
C ASN A 62 -6.17 8.40 -3.25
N ASP A 63 -7.34 8.41 -2.62
CA ASP A 63 -7.56 8.83 -1.23
C ASP A 63 -7.39 7.68 -0.21
N SER A 64 -6.74 6.56 -0.58
CA SER A 64 -6.69 5.38 0.26
C SER A 64 -5.33 4.70 0.34
N ILE A 65 -5.11 3.98 1.45
CA ILE A 65 -3.94 3.11 1.67
C ILE A 65 -4.45 1.69 1.89
N SER A 66 -4.04 0.79 0.99
CA SER A 66 -4.29 -0.64 1.08
C SER A 66 -3.16 -1.32 1.86
N VAL A 67 -3.51 -2.16 2.84
CA VAL A 67 -2.54 -2.90 3.67
C VAL A 67 -2.66 -4.39 3.34
N PHE A 68 -1.54 -5.00 3.05
CA PHE A 68 -1.42 -6.41 2.68
C PHE A 68 -0.52 -7.13 3.68
N GLY A 69 -0.89 -8.37 4.01
CA GLY A 69 -0.13 -9.16 4.98
C GLY A 69 -0.12 -10.65 4.66
N GLY A 70 0.69 -11.37 5.43
CA GLY A 70 0.88 -12.81 5.29
C GLY A 70 1.73 -13.21 4.08
N PRO A 71 1.97 -14.52 3.90
CA PRO A 71 2.87 -15.04 2.86
C PRO A 71 2.34 -14.81 1.43
N ASP A 72 1.02 -14.70 1.29
CA ASP A 72 0.33 -14.50 0.01
C ASP A 72 -0.04 -13.04 -0.27
N TRP A 73 0.41 -12.09 0.58
CA TRP A 73 0.13 -10.66 0.45
C TRP A 73 -1.35 -10.35 0.21
N VAL A 74 -2.22 -10.91 1.06
CA VAL A 74 -3.66 -10.72 0.96
C VAL A 74 -4.02 -9.36 1.55
N LEU A 75 -4.97 -8.65 0.93
CA LEU A 75 -5.51 -7.39 1.45
C LEU A 75 -6.14 -7.63 2.82
N THR A 76 -5.56 -7.04 3.87
CA THR A 76 -6.02 -7.17 5.26
C THR A 76 -6.89 -6.00 5.69
N SER A 77 -6.56 -4.79 5.23
CA SER A 77 -7.31 -3.58 5.57
C SER A 77 -7.14 -2.50 4.51
N ARG A 78 -8.06 -1.54 4.53
CA ARG A 78 -7.97 -0.31 3.73
C ARG A 78 -8.22 0.88 4.64
N LEU A 79 -7.24 1.77 4.69
CA LEU A 79 -7.33 3.04 5.39
C LEU A 79 -7.80 4.08 4.37
N ARG A 80 -8.84 4.84 4.71
CA ARG A 80 -9.40 5.86 3.84
C ARG A 80 -10.05 6.92 4.70
N ASN A 81 -9.77 8.17 4.40
CA ASN A 81 -10.57 9.30 4.84
C ASN A 81 -11.12 10.01 3.62
N SER A 82 -12.34 10.55 3.71
CA SER A 82 -13.01 11.18 2.56
C SER A 82 -12.69 12.66 2.40
N TYR A 83 -11.74 13.18 3.17
CA TYR A 83 -11.35 14.57 3.18
C TYR A 83 -9.94 14.72 2.62
N GLY A 84 -9.72 15.77 1.82
CA GLY A 84 -8.39 16.15 1.38
C GLY A 84 -7.89 15.52 0.07
N GLY A 85 -8.73 14.85 -0.71
CA GLY A 85 -8.34 14.42 -2.06
C GLY A 85 -7.30 13.31 -2.07
N SER A 86 -6.47 13.28 -3.12
CA SER A 86 -5.53 12.18 -3.38
C SER A 86 -4.33 12.22 -2.45
N ILE A 87 -3.88 11.06 -2.00
CA ILE A 87 -2.67 10.89 -1.19
C ILE A 87 -1.45 11.10 -2.08
N CYS A 88 -0.68 12.15 -1.80
CA CYS A 88 0.57 12.46 -2.48
C CYS A 88 1.74 11.69 -1.89
N ASP A 89 1.75 11.50 -0.57
CA ASP A 89 2.80 10.74 0.11
C ASP A 89 2.28 10.12 1.41
N PHE A 90 2.97 9.10 1.92
CA PHE A 90 2.76 8.62 3.27
C PHE A 90 4.06 8.13 3.91
N SER A 91 4.11 8.15 5.24
CA SER A 91 5.23 7.62 6.01
C SER A 91 4.73 6.81 7.20
N ILE A 92 5.56 5.87 7.66
CA ILE A 92 5.28 5.06 8.84
C ILE A 92 6.40 5.33 9.84
N GLY A 93 6.01 5.75 11.06
CA GLY A 93 6.92 6.07 12.15
C GLY A 93 6.44 5.43 13.44
N GLY A 94 7.21 4.49 13.96
CA GLY A 94 6.79 3.69 15.11
C GLY A 94 5.51 2.93 14.81
N ASP A 95 4.47 3.17 15.61
CA ASP A 95 3.14 2.57 15.48
C ASP A 95 2.13 3.44 14.70
N ARG A 96 2.61 4.51 14.03
CA ARG A 96 1.75 5.49 13.35
C ARG A 96 2.02 5.53 11.86
N LEU A 97 0.94 5.66 11.08
CA LEU A 97 0.97 5.97 9.67
C LEU A 97 0.48 7.40 9.46
N PHE A 98 1.21 8.17 8.68
CA PHE A 98 0.89 9.56 8.30
C PHE A 98 0.66 9.62 6.79
N SER A 99 -0.49 10.11 6.31
CA SER A 99 -0.68 10.45 4.88
C SER A 99 -0.68 11.96 4.69
N LEU A 100 -0.06 12.41 3.61
CA LEU A 100 -0.16 13.76 3.09
C LEU A 100 -1.05 13.73 1.86
N HIS A 101 -2.05 14.61 1.82
CA HIS A 101 -2.93 14.71 0.66
C HIS A 101 -2.60 15.91 -0.22
N SER A 102 -3.21 15.95 -1.41
CA SER A 102 -3.09 17.02 -2.40
C SER A 102 -3.60 18.36 -1.89
N GLU A 103 -4.63 18.33 -1.04
CA GLU A 103 -5.20 19.53 -0.46
C GLU A 103 -4.28 20.11 0.61
N GLU A 104 -4.06 21.42 0.53
CA GLU A 104 -3.16 22.11 1.46
C GLU A 104 -3.54 21.88 2.93
N ASN A 105 -2.56 21.48 3.71
CA ASN A 105 -2.66 21.26 5.16
C ASN A 105 -3.61 20.12 5.58
N VAL A 106 -3.94 19.18 4.68
CA VAL A 106 -4.69 17.97 5.05
C VAL A 106 -3.74 16.78 5.18
N PHE A 107 -3.74 16.17 6.38
CA PHE A 107 -3.04 14.94 6.67
C PHE A 107 -3.87 14.07 7.60
N ASP A 108 -3.80 12.75 7.41
CA ASP A 108 -4.40 11.79 8.33
C ASP A 108 -3.31 11.08 9.13
N ILE A 109 -3.71 10.62 10.33
CA ILE A 109 -2.88 9.80 11.19
C ILE A 109 -3.69 8.55 11.55
N TRP A 110 -3.13 7.38 11.27
CA TRP A 110 -3.65 6.10 11.74
C TRP A 110 -2.68 5.49 12.74
N GLU A 111 -3.23 5.06 13.88
CA GLU A 111 -2.48 4.33 14.89
C GLU A 111 -2.72 2.83 14.72
N ALA A 112 -1.66 2.04 14.75
CA ALA A 112 -1.77 0.59 14.88
C ALA A 112 -2.42 0.29 16.24
N ARG A 113 -3.32 -0.72 16.29
CA ARG A 113 -3.88 -1.13 17.58
C ARG A 113 -2.72 -1.55 18.49
N PRO A 114 -2.67 -1.06 19.75
CA PRO A 114 -1.66 -1.53 20.68
C PRO A 114 -1.77 -3.05 20.81
N PRO A 115 -0.63 -3.77 20.87
CA PRO A 115 -0.65 -5.21 21.06
C PRO A 115 -1.47 -5.53 22.31
N PRO A 116 -2.31 -6.59 22.28
CA PRO A 116 -3.09 -6.98 23.44
C PRO A 116 -2.14 -7.18 24.62
N ILE A 117 -2.42 -6.50 25.74
CA ILE A 117 -1.68 -6.68 26.98
C ILE A 117 -1.94 -8.13 27.41
N ILE A 118 -0.92 -8.98 27.31
CA ILE A 118 -0.94 -10.32 27.88
C ILE A 118 -0.79 -10.12 29.40
N MET A 119 -1.88 -10.27 30.15
CA MET A 119 -1.88 -10.34 31.61
C MET A 119 -1.66 -11.78 32.08
#